data_AF-A0A2Z4JD02-F1
#
_entry.id   AF-A0A2Z4JD02-F1
#
_cell.length_a   1.000
_cell.length_b   1.000
_cell.length_c   1.000
_cell.angle_alpha   90.00
_cell.angle_beta   90.00
_cell.angle_gamma   90.00
#
_symmetry.space_group_name_H-M   'P 1'
#
loop_
_entity.id
_entity.type
_entity.pdbx_description
1 polymer ?
#
loop_
_entity_poly.entity_id
_entity_poly.type
_entity_poly.pdbx_seq_one_letter_code
_entity_poly.pdbx_strand_id
1 'polypeptide(L)' 'MAHGSFPDDLVRLQADWYRTYTALAVSRPASGAELRRRLQTLSVRLLWHPYWSGPGRMPAARAELRRQVRAMERQLC' A
#
# COMPACT_ATOMS: atom_id res chain seq x y z
N MET A 1 -7.39 -17.98 16.54
CA MET A 1 -7.50 -17.02 15.43
C MET A 1 -6.58 -15.85 15.71
N ALA A 2 -5.33 -15.92 15.29
CA ALA A 2 -4.34 -14.86 15.53
C ALA A 2 -4.06 -14.15 14.20
N HIS A 3 -4.94 -13.22 13.82
CA HIS A 3 -4.59 -12.24 12.80
C HIS A 3 -3.76 -11.17 13.51
N GLY A 4 -2.48 -11.49 13.76
CA GLY A 4 -1.52 -10.52 14.27
C GLY A 4 -1.57 -9.29 13.37
N SER A 5 -1.67 -8.12 14.00
CA SER A 5 -1.73 -6.82 13.30
C SER A 5 -0.65 -6.74 12.22
N PHE A 6 -0.96 -6.10 11.09
CA PHE A 6 0.09 -5.72 10.15
C PHE A 6 1.06 -4.75 10.85
N PRO A 7 2.35 -4.80 10.50
CA PRO A 7 3.30 -3.77 10.89
C PRO A 7 2.84 -2.38 10.42
N ASP A 8 3.01 -1.36 11.27
CA ASP A 8 2.57 0.02 10.96
C ASP A 8 3.27 0.59 9.72
N ASP A 9 4.52 0.21 9.49
CA ASP A 9 5.28 0.61 8.30
C ASP A 9 4.68 0.02 7.02
N LEU A 10 4.19 -1.22 7.07
CA LEU A 10 3.50 -1.86 5.95
C LEU A 10 2.14 -1.21 5.67
N VAL A 11 1.39 -0.87 6.73
CA VAL A 11 0.11 -0.15 6.63
C VAL A 11 0.34 1.23 6.00
N ARG A 12 1.33 1.98 6.49
CA ARG A 12 1.70 3.30 5.96
C ARG A 12 2.16 3.22 4.50
N LEU A 13 2.95 2.21 4.16
CA LEU A 13 3.43 1.98 2.79
C LEU A 13 2.26 1.74 1.82
N GLN A 14 1.26 0.96 2.23
CA GLN A 14 0.06 0.71 1.43
C GLN A 14 -0.83 1.96 1.32
N ALA A 15 -0.93 2.77 2.37
CA ALA A 15 -1.66 4.05 2.35
C ALA A 15 -1.00 5.05 1.39
N ASP A 16 0.32 5.20 1.46
CA ASP A 16 1.10 6.04 0.54
C ASP A 16 0.95 5.59 -0.91
N TRP A 17 0.90 4.27 -1.14
CA TRP A 17 0.63 3.71 -2.45
C TRP A 17 -0.74 4.13 -2.98
N TYR A 18 -1.79 4.04 -2.16
CA TYR A 18 -3.13 4.48 -2.55
C TYR A 18 -3.21 5.97 -2.84
N ARG A 19 -2.62 6.81 -1.98
CA ARG A 19 -2.58 8.26 -2.19
C ARG A 19 -1.84 8.63 -3.47
N THR A 20 -0.70 7.99 -3.73
CA THR A 20 0.09 8.20 -4.95
C THR A 20 -0.68 7.75 -6.20
N TYR A 21 -1.35 6.60 -6.13
CA TYR A 21 -2.17 6.10 -7.23
C TYR A 21 -3.35 7.03 -7.54
N THR A 22 -4.07 7.49 -6.51
CA THR A 22 -5.18 8.45 -6.66
C THR A 22 -4.68 9.78 -7.22
N ALA A 23 -3.57 10.32 -6.70
CA ALA A 23 -2.97 11.53 -7.23
C ALA A 23 -2.57 11.37 -8.71
N LEU A 24 -2.02 10.21 -9.09
CA LEU A 24 -1.68 9.91 -10.49
C LEU A 24 -2.93 9.81 -11.37
N ALA A 25 -4.02 9.21 -10.87
CA ALA A 25 -5.28 9.08 -11.59
C ALA A 25 -5.99 10.42 -11.82
N VAL A 26 -5.77 11.40 -10.94
CA VAL A 26 -6.38 12.75 -11.03
C VAL A 26 -5.45 13.77 -11.73
N SER A 27 -4.14 13.50 -11.81
CA SER A 27 -3.15 14.46 -12.32
C SER A 27 -3.11 14.61 -13.85
N ARG A 28 -2.87 15.84 -14.32
CA ARG A 28 -2.49 16.17 -15.71
C ARG A 28 -0.99 15.93 -15.96
N PRO A 29 -0.52 15.89 -17.23
CA PRO A 29 0.78 15.30 -17.62
C PRO A 29 2.04 15.80 -16.89
N ALA A 30 2.07 17.07 -16.46
CA ALA A 30 3.28 17.70 -15.92
C ALA A 30 3.79 17.10 -14.60
N SER A 31 2.90 16.60 -13.72
CA SER A 31 3.27 15.91 -12.46
C SER A 31 3.31 14.38 -12.58
N GLY A 32 2.92 13.83 -13.74
CA GLY A 32 2.73 12.39 -13.91
C GLY A 32 4.03 11.56 -13.88
N ALA A 33 5.16 12.13 -14.27
CA ALA A 33 6.45 11.44 -14.26
C ALA A 33 6.97 11.21 -12.83
N GLU A 34 6.85 12.22 -11.95
CA GLU A 34 7.24 12.09 -10.55
C GLU A 34 6.34 11.10 -9.80
N LEU A 35 5.02 11.22 -9.96
CA LEU A 35 4.05 10.31 -9.35
C LEU A 35 4.24 8.87 -9.82
N ARG A 36 4.54 8.65 -11.10
CA ARG A 36 4.83 7.31 -11.63
C ARG A 36 6.15 6.74 -11.10
N ARG A 37 7.19 7.57 -10.91
CA ARG A 37 8.44 7.14 -10.25
C ARG A 37 8.18 6.76 -8.79
N ARG A 38 7.44 7.59 -8.05
CA ARG A 38 7.05 7.32 -6.67
C ARG A 38 6.23 6.02 -6.55
N LEU A 39 5.26 5.81 -7.44
CA LEU A 39 4.44 4.59 -7.45
C LEU A 39 5.29 3.33 -7.70
N GLN A 40 6.29 3.39 -8.59
CA GLN A 40 7.21 2.28 -8.82
C GLN A 40 8.03 1.97 -7.56
N THR A 41 8.62 2.98 -6.91
CA THR A 41 9.37 2.78 -5.66
C THR A 41 8.50 2.17 -4.57
N LEU A 42 7.25 2.64 -4.41
CA LEU A 42 6.32 2.09 -3.42
C LEU A 42 5.93 0.64 -3.76
N SER A 43 5.71 0.33 -5.03
CA SER A 43 5.39 -1.02 -5.49
C SER A 43 6.52 -2.01 -5.21
N VAL A 44 7.78 -1.60 -5.44
CA VAL A 44 8.97 -2.40 -5.11
C VAL A 44 9.05 -2.62 -3.60
N ARG A 45 8.95 -1.56 -2.78
CA ARG A 45 8.99 -1.69 -1.32
C ARG A 45 7.90 -2.62 -0.78
N LEU A 46 6.70 -2.55 -1.35
CA LEU A 46 5.57 -3.40 -0.93
C LEU A 46 5.79 -4.85 -1.32
N LEU A 47 6.35 -5.11 -2.50
CA LEU A 47 6.63 -6.46 -2.99
C LEU A 47 7.72 -7.15 -2.15
N TRP A 48 8.78 -6.42 -1.82
CA TRP A 48 9.97 -6.90 -1.11
C TRP A 48 9.91 -6.69 0.42
N HIS A 49 8.74 -6.35 0.95
CA HIS A 49 8.60 -6.09 2.38
C HIS A 49 8.93 -7.35 3.22
N PRO A 50 9.74 -7.26 4.29
CA PRO A 50 10.15 -8.42 5.10
C PRO A 50 8.97 -9.20 5.69
N TYR A 51 7.84 -8.51 5.93
CA TYR A 51 6.59 -9.15 6.31
C TYR A 51 6.19 -10.28 5.37
N TRP A 52 6.42 -10.20 4.06
CA TRP A 52 6.01 -11.25 3.11
C TRP A 52 6.94 -12.45 3.09
N SER A 53 8.14 -12.35 3.67
CA SER A 53 9.12 -13.45 3.70
C SER A 53 8.77 -14.55 4.70
N GLY A 54 7.73 -14.37 5.52
CA GLY A 54 7.27 -15.37 6.49
C GLY A 54 6.35 -16.45 5.89
N PRO A 55 6.37 -17.68 6.43
CA PRO A 55 5.50 -18.76 5.97
C PRO A 55 4.02 -18.39 6.08
N GLY A 56 3.24 -18.71 5.05
CA GLY A 56 1.78 -18.48 5.01
C GLY A 56 1.34 -17.06 4.65
N ARG A 57 2.26 -16.13 4.39
CA ARG A 57 1.93 -14.72 4.07
C ARG A 57 1.71 -14.54 2.57
N MET A 58 0.61 -15.15 2.14
CA MET A 58 0.14 -15.38 0.76
C MET A 58 -0.94 -14.36 0.32
N PRO A 59 -1.46 -14.40 -0.93
CA PRO A 59 -2.33 -13.35 -1.51
C PRO A 59 -3.50 -12.86 -0.63
N ALA A 60 -4.05 -13.72 0.24
CA ALA A 60 -5.06 -13.36 1.22
C ALA A 60 -4.59 -12.26 2.20
N ALA A 61 -3.35 -12.32 2.68
CA ALA A 61 -2.79 -11.30 3.57
C ALA A 61 -2.57 -9.96 2.86
N ARG A 62 -2.29 -9.97 1.54
CA ARG A 62 -2.26 -8.73 0.73
C ARG A 62 -3.67 -8.16 0.53
N ALA A 63 -4.67 -9.01 0.33
CA ALA A 63 -6.06 -8.57 0.23
C ALA A 63 -6.55 -7.96 1.55
N GLU A 64 -6.20 -8.58 2.68
CA GLU A 64 -6.54 -8.11 4.01
C GLU A 64 -5.88 -6.76 4.33
N LEU A 65 -4.59 -6.59 4.02
CA LEU A 65 -3.88 -5.30 4.16
C LEU A 65 -4.61 -4.18 3.40
N ARG A 66 -4.98 -4.44 2.14
CA ARG A 66 -5.72 -3.47 1.31
C ARG A 66 -7.09 -3.13 1.91
N ARG A 67 -7.79 -4.12 2.47
CA ARG A 67 -9.09 -3.91 3.11
C ARG A 67 -8.96 -3.03 4.35
N GLN A 68 -8.01 -3.33 5.23
CA GLN A 68 -7.78 -2.55 6.46
C GLN A 68 -7.40 -1.11 6.15
N VAL A 69 -6.44 -0.89 5.25
CA VAL A 69 -6.01 0.47 4.87
C VAL A 69 -7.15 1.26 4.25
N ARG A 70 -7.99 0.65 3.40
CA ARG A 70 -9.18 1.33 2.85
C ARG A 70 -10.22 1.66 3.92
N ALA A 71 -10.40 0.80 4.92
CA ALA A 71 -11.30 1.07 6.03
C ALA A 71 -10.77 2.24 6.89
N MET A 72 -9.46 2.28 7.17
CA MET A 72 -8.82 3.37 7.91
C MET A 72 -8.93 4.71 7.18
N GLU A 73 -8.60 4.76 5.88
CA GLU A 73 -8.70 6.00 5.10
C GLU A 73 -10.15 6.51 5.02
N ARG A 74 -11.16 5.63 5.10
CA ARG A 74 -12.58 6.03 5.17
C ARG A 74 -12.98 6.59 6.54
N GLN A 75 -12.31 6.19 7.62
CA GLN A 75 -12.57 6.68 8.98
C GLN A 75 -11.90 8.03 9.28
N LEU A 76 -10.89 8.40 8.48
CA LEU A 76 -10.16 9.66 8.59
C LEU A 76 -10.80 10.81 7.76
N CYS A 77 -11.88 10.51 7.00
CA CYS A 77 -12.74 11.49 6.32
C CYS A 77 -14.01 11.74 7.15
#